data_AF-A0A6J6YYF5-F1
#
_entry.id   AF-A0A6J6YYF5-F1
#
_cell.length_a   1.000
_cell.length_b   1.000
_cell.length_c   1.000
_cell.angle_alpha   90.00
_cell.angle_beta   90.00
_cell.angle_gamma   90.00
#
_symmetry.space_group_name_H-M   'P 1'
#
loop_
_entity.id
_entity.type
_entity.pdbx_description
1 polymer ?
#
loop_
_entity_poly.entity_id
_entity_poly.type
_entity_poly.pdbx_seq_one_letter_code
_entity_poly.pdbx_strand_id
1 'polypeptide(L)'
;MASGLNSPLSGSVNSRRGGSNTRRKVIFGVAAVSVIPFLLSTYAASVTIGTGALEFGQGSQQAIACDENVFIALGEEWHGNPSATDGSDGFFRIRTATISNLNLDSCSGRKLRLRLIDGTSAELVLGTTPEAKVLQVIIPKLAPTSNITEPTELGLTYLTGYGQPITGTMAANVNLNVSGVSMYDGTPLSSTSADVTFYLDSTSTLVNINGQVVRRATVETVNNA
;
A
#
# COMPACT_ATOMS: atom_id res chain seq x y z
N MET A 1 59.79 -30.42 45.82
CA MET A 1 59.22 -31.78 45.67
C MET A 1 58.20 -31.72 44.55
N ALA A 2 58.50 -32.35 43.43
CA ALA A 2 57.60 -32.47 42.28
C ALA A 2 56.69 -33.68 42.49
N SER A 3 55.37 -33.48 42.35
CA SER A 3 54.40 -34.58 42.39
C SER A 3 53.41 -34.44 41.23
N GLY A 4 53.70 -35.22 40.18
CA GLY A 4 52.74 -36.10 39.49
C GLY A 4 51.45 -35.51 38.92
N LEU A 5 51.50 -35.18 37.63
CA LEU A 5 50.33 -35.15 36.74
C LEU A 5 49.72 -36.56 36.65
N ASN A 6 48.47 -36.72 37.12
CA ASN A 6 47.65 -37.89 36.80
C ASN A 6 46.51 -37.45 35.88
N SER A 7 46.58 -37.87 34.62
CA SER A 7 45.57 -37.61 33.59
C SER A 7 44.27 -38.38 33.87
N PRO A 8 43.09 -37.74 33.81
CA PRO A 8 41.80 -38.36 34.14
C PRO A 8 41.19 -39.20 33.00
N LEU A 9 42.01 -39.79 32.11
CA LEU A 9 41.55 -40.57 30.95
C LEU A 9 41.83 -42.08 31.06
N SER A 10 42.05 -42.61 32.25
CA SER A 10 42.14 -44.06 32.48
C SER A 10 40.91 -44.60 33.22
N GLY A 11 39.80 -44.68 32.51
CA GLY A 11 38.59 -45.34 32.99
C GLY A 11 37.74 -45.83 31.83
N SER A 12 37.83 -47.12 31.50
CA SER A 12 36.97 -47.76 30.51
C SER A 12 35.53 -47.82 31.01
N VAL A 13 34.66 -46.97 30.48
CA VAL A 13 33.23 -46.99 30.82
C VAL A 13 32.51 -47.91 29.85
N ASN A 14 32.24 -49.15 30.30
CA ASN A 14 31.44 -50.12 29.57
C ASN A 14 29.99 -49.60 29.42
N SER A 15 29.53 -49.50 28.18
CA SER A 15 28.15 -49.14 27.83
C SER A 15 27.17 -50.20 28.30
N ARG A 16 26.42 -49.93 29.39
CA ARG A 16 25.25 -50.74 29.77
C ARG A 16 23.97 -50.06 29.29
N ARG A 17 23.48 -50.57 28.16
CA ARG A 17 22.20 -50.25 27.52
C ARG A 17 21.05 -50.74 28.43
N GLY A 18 20.60 -49.87 29.32
CA GLY A 18 19.37 -50.05 30.11
C GLY A 18 18.22 -49.32 29.44
N GLY A 19 17.41 -50.05 28.67
CA GLY A 19 16.19 -49.52 28.05
C GLY A 19 15.18 -49.11 29.12
N SER A 20 14.75 -47.85 29.08
CA SER A 20 13.52 -47.39 29.70
C SER A 20 12.74 -46.59 28.67
N ASN A 21 11.59 -47.13 28.29
CA ASN A 21 10.69 -46.69 27.22
C ASN A 21 9.93 -45.39 27.54
N THR A 22 10.54 -44.47 28.29
CA THR A 22 9.87 -43.23 28.75
C THR A 22 10.30 -41.99 27.94
N ARG A 23 11.40 -42.06 27.17
CA ARG A 23 11.89 -40.91 26.37
C ARG A 23 11.19 -40.70 25.03
N ARG A 24 10.50 -41.71 24.49
CA ARG A 24 9.78 -41.56 23.20
C ARG A 24 8.50 -40.73 23.30
N LYS A 25 7.86 -40.68 24.47
CA LYS A 25 6.62 -39.90 24.68
C LYS A 25 6.89 -38.41 24.94
N VAL A 26 8.02 -38.07 25.60
CA VAL A 26 8.36 -36.67 25.91
C VAL A 26 8.94 -35.92 24.71
N ILE A 27 9.76 -36.59 23.89
CA ILE A 27 10.35 -35.96 22.69
C ILE A 27 9.30 -35.72 21.59
N PHE A 28 8.30 -36.60 21.46
CA PHE A 28 7.15 -36.35 20.59
C PHE A 28 6.23 -35.22 21.10
N GLY A 29 6.09 -35.08 22.42
CA GLY A 29 5.26 -34.02 23.02
C GLY A 29 5.87 -32.62 22.85
N VAL A 30 7.20 -32.47 22.98
CA VAL A 30 7.86 -31.16 22.87
C VAL A 30 8.04 -30.72 21.41
N ALA A 31 8.28 -31.65 20.47
CA ALA A 31 8.34 -31.32 19.04
C ALA A 31 6.97 -30.98 18.44
N ALA A 32 5.87 -31.52 18.98
CA ALA A 32 4.52 -31.15 18.55
C ALA A 32 4.11 -29.75 19.01
N VAL A 33 4.61 -29.27 20.16
CA VAL A 33 4.30 -27.92 20.68
C VAL A 33 5.14 -26.83 19.99
N SER A 34 6.32 -27.16 19.45
CA SER A 34 7.18 -26.18 18.75
C SER A 34 6.84 -25.94 17.27
N VAL A 35 5.95 -26.74 16.67
CA VAL A 35 5.48 -26.54 15.28
C VAL A 35 4.16 -25.75 15.22
N ILE A 36 3.42 -25.68 16.33
CA ILE A 36 2.16 -24.94 16.42
C ILE A 36 2.32 -23.41 16.20
N PRO A 37 3.42 -22.73 16.58
CA PRO A 37 3.53 -21.29 16.33
C PRO A 37 3.92 -20.94 14.88
N PHE A 38 4.53 -21.87 14.13
CA PHE A 38 5.01 -21.60 12.76
C PHE A 38 3.93 -21.76 11.69
N LEU A 39 2.79 -22.36 12.04
CA LEU A 39 1.57 -22.39 11.20
C LEU A 39 0.52 -21.34 11.63
N LEU A 40 0.78 -20.58 12.70
CA LEU A 40 -0.16 -19.58 13.24
C LEU A 40 0.33 -18.13 13.10
N SER A 41 1.47 -17.87 12.47
CA SER A 41 2.01 -16.51 12.32
C SER A 41 1.66 -15.80 11.01
N THR A 42 0.67 -16.29 10.26
CA THR A 42 -0.12 -15.39 9.41
C THR A 42 -1.37 -15.05 10.20
N TYR A 43 -1.34 -13.91 10.90
CA TYR A 43 -2.56 -13.17 11.16
C TYR A 43 -3.13 -12.74 9.80
N ALA A 44 -3.76 -13.67 9.09
CA ALA A 44 -4.79 -13.35 8.13
C ALA A 44 -6.01 -13.07 9.00
N ALA A 45 -6.30 -11.79 9.22
CA ALA A 45 -7.64 -11.39 9.59
C ALA A 45 -8.55 -11.71 8.40
N SER A 46 -8.95 -12.97 8.23
CA SER A 46 -10.06 -13.33 7.36
C SER A 46 -11.32 -12.94 8.11
N VAL A 47 -11.85 -11.75 7.82
CA VAL A 47 -13.21 -11.42 8.21
C VAL A 47 -14.11 -12.38 7.43
N THR A 48 -14.60 -13.41 8.10
CA THR A 48 -15.70 -14.22 7.59
C THR A 48 -16.92 -13.31 7.55
N ILE A 49 -17.08 -12.63 6.42
CA ILE A 49 -18.32 -11.96 6.06
C ILE A 49 -19.33 -13.10 5.87
N GLY A 50 -20.32 -13.15 6.78
CA GLY A 50 -21.44 -14.09 6.68
C GLY A 50 -22.05 -14.04 5.28
N THR A 51 -22.59 -15.18 4.83
CA THR A 51 -23.16 -15.41 3.50
C THR A 51 -24.48 -14.67 3.24
N GLY A 52 -24.54 -13.39 3.62
CA GLY A 52 -25.54 -12.43 3.17
C GLY A 52 -24.80 -11.29 2.49
N ALA A 53 -25.37 -10.75 1.41
CA ALA A 53 -24.82 -9.59 0.72
C ALA A 53 -24.53 -8.45 1.71
N LEU A 54 -23.27 -8.30 2.12
CA LEU A 54 -22.81 -7.11 2.82
C LEU A 54 -22.53 -6.05 1.77
N GLU A 55 -23.60 -5.37 1.40
CA GLU A 55 -23.54 -4.06 0.77
C GLU A 55 -23.08 -3.07 1.86
N PHE A 56 -21.80 -2.69 1.80
CA PHE A 56 -21.25 -1.63 2.65
C PHE A 56 -21.84 -0.28 2.21
N GLY A 57 -23.00 0.06 2.75
CA GLY A 57 -23.54 1.40 2.71
C GLY A 57 -23.34 2.09 4.07
N GLN A 58 -22.66 3.24 4.07
CA GLN A 58 -23.19 4.53 4.54
C GLN A 58 -22.07 5.43 5.09
N GLY A 59 -21.63 6.31 4.20
CA GLY A 59 -20.72 7.42 4.44
C GLY A 59 -20.40 8.06 3.09
N SER A 60 -21.44 8.60 2.44
CA SER A 60 -21.44 9.49 1.26
C SER A 60 -20.03 9.93 0.79
N GLN A 61 -19.56 9.60 -0.40
CA GLN A 61 -20.29 9.52 -1.66
C GLN A 61 -19.93 8.23 -2.38
N GLN A 62 -20.90 7.66 -3.09
CA GLN A 62 -20.63 6.81 -4.24
C GLN A 62 -19.51 7.50 -5.04
N ALA A 63 -18.35 6.85 -5.13
CA ALA A 63 -17.38 7.19 -6.15
C ALA A 63 -18.14 6.98 -7.47
N ILE A 64 -18.77 8.02 -8.00
CA ILE A 64 -19.19 8.02 -9.41
C ILE A 64 -17.87 8.15 -10.15
N ALA A 65 -17.12 7.06 -10.20
CA ALA A 65 -16.24 6.85 -11.30
C ALA A 65 -17.15 6.66 -12.53
N CYS A 66 -16.63 7.07 -13.66
CA CYS A 66 -17.20 6.82 -14.96
C CYS A 66 -17.34 5.33 -15.30
N ASP A 67 -16.86 4.45 -14.42
CA ASP A 67 -16.95 3.01 -14.47
C ASP A 67 -17.66 2.49 -13.21
N GLU A 68 -18.27 1.31 -13.32
CA GLU A 68 -19.00 0.64 -12.24
C GLU A 68 -18.04 0.18 -11.13
N ASN A 69 -16.82 -0.24 -11.49
CA ASN A 69 -15.81 -0.68 -10.55
C ASN A 69 -14.43 -0.09 -10.91
N VAL A 70 -13.88 0.73 -10.01
CA VAL A 70 -12.48 1.18 -10.07
C VAL A 70 -11.74 0.73 -8.81
N PHE A 71 -10.46 0.42 -8.96
CA PHE A 71 -9.61 -0.01 -7.86
C PHE A 71 -8.58 1.06 -7.54
N ILE A 72 -8.24 1.21 -6.27
CA ILE A 72 -7.17 2.10 -5.83
C ILE A 72 -6.12 1.31 -5.06
N ALA A 73 -4.87 1.43 -5.49
CA ALA A 73 -3.70 0.88 -4.82
C ALA A 73 -2.79 2.03 -4.36
N LEU A 74 -2.42 2.02 -3.09
CA LEU A 74 -1.43 2.95 -2.54
C LEU A 74 -0.06 2.27 -2.54
N GLY A 75 0.93 2.92 -3.15
CA GLY A 75 2.32 2.51 -3.08
C GLY A 75 3.02 3.24 -1.95
N GLU A 76 3.60 2.49 -1.03
CA GLU A 76 4.31 3.03 0.13
C GLU A 76 5.81 2.77 0.04
N GLU A 77 6.61 3.64 0.63
CA GLU A 77 8.05 3.42 0.79
C GLU A 77 8.54 3.91 2.15
N TRP A 78 9.67 3.38 2.62
CA TRP A 78 10.28 3.83 3.87
C TRP A 78 10.83 5.25 3.74
N HIS A 79 10.42 6.14 4.65
CA HIS A 79 10.97 7.48 4.81
C HIS A 79 11.62 7.60 6.18
N GLY A 80 12.95 7.70 6.20
CA GLY A 80 13.70 7.97 7.43
C GLY A 80 13.46 9.39 7.91
N ASN A 81 13.09 9.54 9.18
CA ASN A 81 12.92 10.82 9.86
C ASN A 81 13.61 10.74 11.23
N PRO A 82 14.96 10.61 11.26
CA PRO A 82 15.70 10.35 12.48
C PRO A 82 15.49 11.47 13.50
N SER A 83 15.23 11.09 14.75
CA SER A 83 15.15 12.03 15.86
C SER A 83 16.49 12.14 16.59
N ALA A 84 16.63 13.13 17.47
CA ALA A 84 17.82 13.26 18.32
C ALA A 84 18.01 12.07 19.28
N THR A 85 16.95 11.28 19.52
CA THR A 85 16.94 10.14 20.45
C THR A 85 16.96 8.78 19.76
N ASP A 86 16.51 8.69 18.51
CA ASP A 86 16.50 7.46 17.72
C ASP A 86 16.85 7.75 16.25
N GLY A 87 18.03 7.27 15.82
CA GLY A 87 18.50 7.42 14.45
C GLY A 87 17.81 6.51 13.43
N SER A 88 16.93 5.61 13.88
CA SER A 88 16.13 4.72 13.05
C SER A 88 14.67 5.15 12.91
N ASP A 89 14.28 6.27 13.52
CA ASP A 89 12.94 6.83 13.39
C ASP A 89 12.56 7.10 11.93
N GLY A 90 11.30 6.83 11.60
CA GLY A 90 10.77 6.98 10.25
C GLY A 90 9.36 6.42 10.13
N PHE A 91 8.82 6.47 8.92
CA PHE A 91 7.49 5.94 8.62
C PHE A 91 7.41 5.47 7.17
N PHE A 92 6.43 4.61 6.87
CA PHE A 92 6.07 4.29 5.50
C PHE A 92 5.28 5.45 4.93
N ARG A 93 5.86 6.19 3.99
CA ARG A 93 5.19 7.30 3.32
C ARG A 93 4.42 6.81 2.11
N ILE A 94 3.28 7.44 1.80
CA ILE A 94 2.62 7.22 0.51
C ILE A 94 3.44 7.90 -0.58
N ARG A 95 3.91 7.12 -1.55
CA ARG A 95 4.61 7.62 -2.74
C ARG A 95 3.67 7.72 -3.93
N THR A 96 2.85 6.69 -4.14
CA THR A 96 1.95 6.62 -5.29
C THR A 96 0.53 6.27 -4.88
N ALA A 97 -0.42 6.71 -5.71
CA ALA A 97 -1.79 6.24 -5.69
C ALA A 97 -2.19 5.90 -7.12
N THR A 98 -2.38 4.62 -7.39
CA THR A 98 -2.75 4.10 -8.71
C THR A 98 -4.21 3.73 -8.72
N ILE A 99 -4.93 4.28 -9.69
CA ILE A 99 -6.33 3.97 -9.94
C ILE A 99 -6.36 3.08 -11.18
N SER A 100 -6.88 1.87 -11.02
CA SER A 100 -6.88 0.84 -12.07
C SER A 100 -8.29 0.50 -12.51
N ASN A 101 -8.38 -0.19 -13.66
CA ASN A 101 -9.63 -0.58 -14.30
C ASN A 101 -10.48 0.63 -14.73
N LEU A 102 -9.85 1.71 -15.22
CA LEU A 102 -10.58 2.82 -15.84
C LEU A 102 -10.94 2.48 -17.28
N ASN A 103 -12.23 2.51 -17.61
CA ASN A 103 -12.68 2.50 -18.99
C ASN A 103 -12.58 3.89 -19.66
N LEU A 104 -11.68 4.05 -20.61
CA LEU A 104 -11.42 5.35 -21.24
C LEU A 104 -12.55 5.85 -22.14
N ASP A 105 -13.42 4.98 -22.64
CA ASP A 105 -14.57 5.39 -23.45
C ASP A 105 -15.64 6.02 -22.56
N SER A 106 -15.98 5.36 -21.45
CA SER A 106 -16.97 5.86 -20.50
C SER A 106 -16.46 7.08 -19.72
N CYS A 107 -15.15 7.15 -19.49
CA CYS A 107 -14.46 8.23 -18.77
C CYS A 107 -14.04 9.41 -19.64
N SER A 108 -14.23 9.32 -20.94
CA SER A 108 -13.71 10.27 -21.92
C SER A 108 -14.04 11.73 -21.57
N GLY A 109 -13.01 12.56 -21.48
CA GLY A 109 -13.13 14.00 -21.21
C GLY A 109 -13.58 14.36 -19.80
N ARG A 110 -13.74 13.42 -18.86
CA ARG A 110 -14.08 13.70 -17.46
C ARG A 110 -12.83 14.00 -16.63
N LYS A 111 -13.01 14.72 -15.53
CA LYS A 111 -11.94 14.96 -14.54
C LYS A 111 -11.95 13.84 -13.52
N LEU A 112 -10.79 13.26 -13.25
CA LEU A 112 -10.57 12.27 -12.21
C LEU A 112 -9.93 12.96 -11.01
N ARG A 113 -10.46 12.75 -9.81
CA ARG A 113 -9.94 13.35 -8.59
C ARG A 113 -9.66 12.31 -7.52
N LEU A 114 -8.57 12.52 -6.80
CA LEU A 114 -8.09 11.70 -5.70
C LEU A 114 -8.08 12.51 -4.40
N ARG A 115 -8.58 11.89 -3.33
CA ARG A 115 -8.48 12.42 -1.95
C ARG A 115 -8.00 11.31 -1.02
N LEU A 116 -7.21 11.69 -0.03
CA LEU A 116 -6.84 10.81 1.08
C LEU A 116 -7.47 11.35 2.37
N ILE A 117 -8.02 10.46 3.16
CA ILE A 117 -8.83 10.77 4.34
C ILE A 117 -8.22 10.06 5.54
N ASP A 118 -8.08 10.79 6.64
CA ASP A 118 -7.48 10.31 7.87
C ASP A 118 -8.46 9.60 8.80
N GLY A 119 -7.95 9.17 9.96
CA GLY A 119 -8.74 8.46 10.98
C GLY A 119 -9.81 9.30 11.69
N THR A 120 -9.78 10.62 11.51
CA THR A 120 -10.78 11.56 12.03
C THR A 120 -11.79 11.97 10.95
N SER A 121 -11.73 11.35 9.76
CA SER A 121 -12.51 11.72 8.58
C SER A 121 -12.15 13.08 7.99
N ALA A 122 -10.98 13.62 8.30
CA ALA A 122 -10.46 14.84 7.69
C ALA A 122 -9.60 14.53 6.46
N GLU A 123 -9.53 15.49 5.54
CA GLU A 123 -8.75 15.35 4.31
C GLU A 123 -7.28 15.66 4.57
N LEU A 124 -6.41 14.80 4.04
CA LEU A 124 -4.97 14.95 4.16
C LEU A 124 -4.43 15.97 3.16
N VAL A 125 -3.37 16.68 3.54
CA VAL A 125 -2.64 17.57 2.63
C VAL A 125 -1.82 16.72 1.67
N LEU A 126 -2.06 16.89 0.37
CA LEU A 126 -1.40 16.18 -0.75
C LEU A 126 -0.33 17.03 -1.45
N GLY A 127 -0.24 18.32 -1.12
CA GLY A 127 0.69 19.27 -1.75
C GLY A 127 1.49 20.09 -0.75
N THR A 128 2.21 21.08 -1.27
CA THR A 128 3.09 21.96 -0.47
C THR A 128 2.34 23.04 0.30
N THR A 129 1.07 23.29 -0.06
CA THR A 129 0.21 24.27 0.61
C THR A 129 -0.83 23.57 1.48
N PRO A 130 -1.22 24.15 2.63
CA PRO A 130 -2.19 23.52 3.54
C PRO A 130 -3.55 23.23 2.91
N GLU A 131 -3.94 23.97 1.87
CA GLU A 131 -5.21 23.82 1.17
C GLU A 131 -5.18 22.73 0.10
N ALA A 132 -4.01 22.24 -0.33
CA ALA A 132 -3.90 21.22 -1.36
C ALA A 132 -4.37 19.85 -0.84
N LYS A 133 -5.66 19.58 -0.91
CA LYS A 133 -6.32 18.36 -0.36
C LYS A 133 -6.75 17.35 -1.43
N VAL A 134 -6.78 17.79 -2.69
CA VAL A 134 -7.29 16.99 -3.81
C VAL A 134 -6.30 17.07 -4.96
N LEU A 135 -6.02 15.94 -5.58
CA LEU A 135 -5.32 15.86 -6.86
C LEU A 135 -6.33 15.64 -7.98
N GLN A 136 -6.19 16.34 -9.10
CA GLN A 136 -7.08 16.21 -10.24
C GLN A 136 -6.27 16.04 -11.53
N VAL A 137 -6.76 15.18 -12.42
CA VAL A 137 -6.40 15.14 -13.84
C VAL A 137 -7.64 15.13 -14.72
N ILE A 138 -7.44 15.32 -16.02
CA ILE A 138 -8.45 15.18 -17.07
C ILE A 138 -8.14 13.89 -17.82
N ILE A 139 -9.14 13.01 -17.93
CA ILE A 139 -9.08 11.85 -18.82
C ILE A 139 -9.23 12.36 -20.26
N PRO A 140 -8.31 12.03 -21.18
CA PRO A 140 -8.38 12.48 -22.56
C PRO A 140 -9.74 12.17 -23.21
N LYS A 141 -10.25 13.09 -24.02
CA LYS A 141 -11.51 12.89 -24.76
C LYS A 141 -11.37 11.86 -25.87
N LEU A 142 -10.18 11.74 -26.44
CA LEU A 142 -9.83 10.70 -27.39
C LEU A 142 -8.92 9.72 -26.66
N ALA A 143 -9.25 8.43 -26.75
CA ALA A 143 -8.43 7.36 -26.19
C ALA A 143 -6.98 7.47 -26.71
N PRO A 144 -5.98 7.61 -25.84
CA PRO A 144 -4.60 7.70 -26.27
C PRO A 144 -4.10 6.36 -26.81
N THR A 145 -3.17 6.44 -27.76
CA THR A 145 -2.54 5.26 -28.40
C THR A 145 -1.25 4.83 -27.70
N SER A 146 -0.80 5.59 -26.70
CA SER A 146 0.41 5.33 -25.91
C SER A 146 0.27 5.94 -24.51
N ASN A 147 1.15 5.54 -23.59
CA ASN A 147 1.14 6.09 -22.23
C ASN A 147 1.40 7.60 -22.24
N ILE A 148 0.68 8.33 -21.40
CA ILE A 148 0.90 9.77 -21.18
C ILE A 148 1.61 9.91 -19.84
N THR A 149 2.81 10.49 -19.83
CA THR A 149 3.60 10.74 -18.62
C THR A 149 3.75 12.22 -18.31
N GLU A 150 3.11 13.08 -19.10
CA GLU A 150 3.32 14.51 -19.02
C GLU A 150 2.18 15.19 -18.26
N PRO A 151 2.43 15.74 -17.05
CA PRO A 151 1.36 16.24 -16.17
C PRO A 151 0.52 17.36 -16.79
N THR A 152 1.12 18.18 -17.65
CA THR A 152 0.44 19.30 -18.30
C THR A 152 -0.58 18.82 -19.33
N GLU A 153 -0.31 17.72 -20.04
CA GLU A 153 -1.24 17.11 -20.98
C GLU A 153 -2.46 16.52 -20.26
N LEU A 154 -2.24 15.94 -19.08
CA LEU A 154 -3.32 15.43 -18.21
C LEU A 154 -3.97 16.52 -17.35
N GLY A 155 -3.55 17.78 -17.46
CA GLY A 155 -4.11 18.87 -16.67
C GLY A 155 -3.98 18.66 -15.15
N LEU A 156 -2.86 18.09 -14.71
CA LEU A 156 -2.60 17.82 -13.29
C LEU A 156 -2.67 19.12 -12.48
N THR A 157 -3.51 19.12 -11.45
CA THR A 157 -3.68 20.28 -10.57
C THR A 157 -4.04 19.87 -9.15
N TYR A 158 -3.63 20.69 -8.18
CA TYR A 158 -4.16 20.62 -6.83
C TYR A 158 -5.46 21.40 -6.72
N LEU A 159 -6.40 20.88 -5.95
CA LEU A 159 -7.59 21.62 -5.54
C LEU A 159 -7.66 21.74 -4.02
N THR A 160 -8.39 22.77 -3.59
CA THR A 160 -8.88 22.86 -2.22
C THR A 160 -9.84 21.72 -1.90
N GLY A 161 -10.13 21.52 -0.62
CA GLY A 161 -11.17 20.58 -0.20
C GLY A 161 -12.55 20.89 -0.83
N TYR A 162 -12.79 22.13 -1.23
CA TYR A 162 -14.03 22.55 -1.91
C TYR A 162 -13.95 22.48 -3.44
N GLY A 163 -12.84 21.96 -4.00
CA GLY A 163 -12.66 21.77 -5.43
C GLY A 163 -12.21 23.01 -6.21
N GLN A 164 -11.72 24.05 -5.52
CA GLN A 164 -11.15 25.24 -6.19
C GLN A 164 -9.71 24.98 -6.62
N PRO A 165 -9.31 25.31 -7.86
CA PRO A 165 -7.92 25.13 -8.30
C PRO A 165 -6.94 25.96 -7.48
N ILE A 166 -5.81 25.35 -7.14
CA ILE A 166 -4.69 26.00 -6.45
C ILE A 166 -3.59 26.26 -7.47
N THR A 167 -3.13 27.51 -7.54
CA THR A 167 -1.94 27.88 -8.31
C THR A 167 -0.71 27.81 -7.42
N GLY A 168 0.37 27.19 -7.91
CA GLY A 168 1.61 27.06 -7.14
C GLY A 168 2.51 25.93 -7.64
N THR A 169 3.57 25.67 -6.89
CA THR A 169 4.55 24.61 -7.20
C THR A 169 3.90 23.24 -7.04
N MET A 170 3.85 22.48 -8.14
CA MET A 170 3.43 21.08 -8.15
C MET A 170 4.58 20.19 -7.68
N ALA A 171 4.42 19.51 -6.55
CA ALA A 171 5.32 18.43 -6.11
C ALA A 171 4.93 17.08 -6.72
N ALA A 172 3.64 16.92 -7.07
CA ALA A 172 3.11 15.71 -7.66
C ALA A 172 3.39 15.57 -9.16
N ASN A 173 3.41 14.33 -9.62
CA ASN A 173 3.45 13.94 -11.03
C ASN A 173 2.32 12.91 -11.29
N VAL A 174 2.00 12.62 -12.54
CA VAL A 174 0.96 11.67 -12.92
C VAL A 174 1.29 10.96 -14.24
N ASN A 175 0.95 9.69 -14.30
CA ASN A 175 0.96 8.91 -15.53
C ASN A 175 -0.44 8.35 -15.81
N LEU A 176 -0.81 8.31 -17.09
CA LEU A 176 -1.90 7.50 -17.62
C LEU A 176 -1.32 6.40 -18.50
N ASN A 177 -1.54 5.15 -18.12
CA ASN A 177 -0.99 3.97 -18.76
C ASN A 177 -2.10 3.22 -19.52
N VAL A 178 -1.88 3.00 -20.81
CA VAL A 178 -2.75 2.24 -21.75
C VAL A 178 -2.01 1.07 -22.40
N SER A 179 -0.81 0.79 -21.92
CA SER A 179 0.05 -0.30 -22.39
C SER A 179 0.85 -0.87 -21.22
N GLY A 180 1.25 -2.14 -21.33
CA GLY A 180 1.82 -2.89 -20.21
C GLY A 180 0.74 -3.71 -19.51
N VAL A 181 0.81 -3.78 -18.18
CA VAL A 181 -0.14 -4.54 -17.35
C VAL A 181 -0.68 -3.65 -16.22
N SER A 182 -1.94 -3.86 -15.87
CA SER A 182 -2.65 -3.26 -14.76
C SER A 182 -1.91 -3.55 -13.45
N MET A 183 -1.76 -2.54 -12.61
CA MET A 183 -1.14 -2.66 -11.29
C MET A 183 -2.02 -3.49 -10.35
N TYR A 184 -3.32 -3.52 -10.57
CA TYR A 184 -4.26 -4.19 -9.68
C TYR A 184 -4.26 -5.71 -9.84
N ASP A 185 -4.38 -6.20 -11.07
CA ASP A 185 -4.62 -7.62 -11.36
C ASP A 185 -3.67 -8.21 -12.43
N GLY A 186 -2.75 -7.40 -12.97
CA GLY A 186 -1.79 -7.84 -13.99
C GLY A 186 -2.40 -8.04 -15.37
N THR A 187 -3.66 -7.67 -15.60
CA THR A 187 -4.29 -7.76 -16.93
C THR A 187 -3.65 -6.78 -17.91
N PRO A 188 -3.55 -7.11 -19.22
CA PRO A 188 -2.97 -6.19 -20.19
C PRO A 188 -3.79 -4.90 -20.32
N LEU A 189 -3.11 -3.75 -20.24
CA LEU A 189 -3.73 -2.45 -20.50
C LEU A 189 -3.94 -2.25 -22.00
N SER A 190 -4.89 -1.39 -22.36
CA SER A 190 -5.27 -1.11 -23.74
C SER A 190 -5.72 0.34 -23.92
N SER A 191 -6.05 0.73 -25.15
CA SER A 191 -6.66 2.04 -25.43
C SER A 191 -8.02 2.24 -24.76
N THR A 192 -8.65 1.19 -24.24
CA THR A 192 -9.94 1.27 -23.53
C THR A 192 -9.83 0.97 -22.04
N SER A 193 -8.76 0.32 -21.58
CA SER A 193 -8.52 -0.01 -20.17
C SER A 193 -7.19 0.60 -19.71
N ALA A 194 -7.28 1.49 -18.72
CA ALA A 194 -6.15 2.29 -18.28
C ALA A 194 -5.94 2.28 -16.77
N ASP A 195 -4.69 2.53 -16.41
CA ASP A 195 -4.28 2.86 -15.05
C ASP A 195 -3.83 4.31 -14.98
N VAL A 196 -4.29 5.05 -13.96
CA VAL A 196 -3.82 6.40 -13.65
C VAL A 196 -3.02 6.36 -12.36
N THR A 197 -1.72 6.64 -12.44
CA THR A 197 -0.83 6.66 -11.27
C THR A 197 -0.45 8.07 -10.91
N PHE A 198 -0.91 8.54 -9.76
CA PHE A 198 -0.41 9.76 -9.13
C PHE A 198 0.86 9.45 -8.34
N TYR A 199 1.86 10.32 -8.47
CA TYR A 199 3.06 10.35 -7.65
C TYR A 199 2.96 11.58 -6.76
N LEU A 200 2.88 11.44 -5.43
CA LEU A 200 2.60 12.57 -4.54
C LEU A 200 3.79 13.54 -4.42
N ASP A 201 4.97 12.99 -4.21
CA ASP A 201 6.26 13.69 -4.28
C ASP A 201 7.34 12.64 -4.49
N SER A 202 7.90 12.61 -5.70
CA SER A 202 8.93 11.64 -6.07
C SER A 202 10.27 11.87 -5.35
N THR A 203 10.51 13.08 -4.85
CA THR A 203 11.76 13.47 -4.19
C THR A 203 11.77 13.20 -2.69
N SER A 204 10.59 12.99 -2.08
CA SER A 204 10.44 12.81 -0.64
C SER A 204 10.87 14.02 0.20
N THR A 205 10.91 15.23 -0.39
CA THR A 205 11.44 16.43 0.30
C THR A 205 10.36 17.43 0.70
N LEU A 206 9.22 17.42 0.02
CA LEU A 206 8.18 18.44 0.15
C LEU A 206 6.90 17.87 0.75
N VAL A 207 6.51 16.64 0.38
CA VAL A 207 5.28 15.99 0.83
C VAL A 207 5.57 14.56 1.27
N ASN A 208 5.44 14.30 2.57
CA ASN A 208 5.67 12.98 3.17
C ASN A 208 4.47 12.61 4.06
N ILE A 209 3.45 11.99 3.46
CA ILE A 209 2.25 11.53 4.17
C ILE A 209 2.53 10.17 4.80
N ASN A 210 2.43 10.07 6.12
CA ASN A 210 2.52 8.78 6.80
C ASN A 210 1.34 7.88 6.42
N GLY A 211 1.61 6.73 5.81
CA GLY A 211 0.58 5.77 5.38
C GLY A 211 -0.30 5.29 6.53
N GLN A 212 0.23 5.23 7.76
CA GLN A 212 -0.54 4.85 8.94
C GLN A 212 -1.68 5.82 9.28
N VAL A 213 -1.60 7.08 8.85
CA VAL A 213 -2.68 8.06 9.08
C VAL A 213 -3.79 7.97 8.03
N VAL A 214 -3.50 7.38 6.86
CA VAL A 214 -4.47 7.22 5.77
C VAL A 214 -5.42 6.09 6.11
N ARG A 215 -6.71 6.41 6.27
CA ARG A 215 -7.76 5.39 6.51
C ARG A 215 -8.61 5.10 5.31
N ARG A 216 -8.74 6.06 4.40
CA ARG A 216 -9.54 5.91 3.18
C ARG A 216 -8.94 6.73 2.06
N ALA A 217 -8.92 6.17 0.87
CA ALA A 217 -8.69 6.90 -0.36
C ALA A 217 -9.99 6.94 -1.15
N THR A 218 -10.36 8.10 -1.69
CA THR A 218 -11.56 8.25 -2.51
C THR A 218 -11.20 8.75 -3.88
N VAL A 219 -11.90 8.21 -4.86
CA VAL A 219 -11.80 8.60 -6.25
C VAL A 219 -13.16 9.13 -6.68
N GLU A 220 -13.19 10.27 -7.35
CA GLU A 220 -14.42 10.80 -7.94
C GLU A 220 -14.15 11.19 -9.40
N THR A 221 -15.15 11.00 -10.26
CA THR A 221 -15.12 11.57 -11.62
C THR A 221 -16.17 12.64 -11.75
N VAL A 222 -15.77 13.77 -12.30
CA VAL A 222 -16.65 14.92 -12.50
C VAL A 222 -16.66 15.32 -13.96
N ASN A 223 -17.81 15.79 -14.44
CA ASN A 223 -17.91 16.28 -15.81
C ASN A 223 -16.98 17.48 -16.02
N ASN A 224 -16.35 17.54 -17.18
CA ASN A 224 -15.65 18.74 -17.62
C ASN A 224 -16.72 19.70 -18.18
N ALA A 225 -17.18 20.63 -17.33
CA ALA A 225 -18.12 21.68 -17.72
C ALA A 225 -17.55 22.57 -18.82
#